data_AF-A0AAE4ERP5-F1
#
_entry.id   AF-A0AAE4ERP5-F1
#
_cell.length_a   1.000
_cell.length_b   1.000
_cell.length_c   1.000
_cell.angle_alpha   90.00
_cell.angle_beta   90.00
_cell.angle_gamma   90.00
#
_symmetry.space_group_name_H-M   'P 1'
#
loop_
_entity.id
_entity.type
_entity.pdbx_description
1 polymer ?
#
loop_
_entity_poly.entity_id
_entity_poly.type
_entity_poly.pdbx_seq_one_letter_code
_entity_poly.pdbx_strand_id
1 'polypeptide(L)'
;MQYLLMICGDETAEEHAYDGCGGWSEDMERRGKIRGGGGLRPPTEATTIRVRDGEVLLTDGPFTEAKEQIGGFVILDCADLDEALDLAARHPAATYGSIEVRPMLGPEDFA
;
A
#
# COMPACT_ATOMS: atom_id res chain seq x y z
N MET A 1 9.59 13.65 4.76
CA MET A 1 10.15 12.36 4.29
C MET A 1 8.99 11.49 3.83
N GLN A 2 9.13 10.80 2.70
CA GLN A 2 8.03 10.00 2.16
C GLN A 2 8.09 8.56 2.66
N TYR A 3 6.93 8.02 3.03
CA TYR A 3 6.77 6.65 3.47
C TYR A 3 5.63 5.98 2.71
N LEU A 4 5.86 4.75 2.26
CA LEU A 4 4.84 3.87 1.71
C LEU A 4 4.24 3.04 2.85
N LEU A 5 2.93 3.12 3.03
CA LEU A 5 2.14 2.16 3.77
C LEU A 5 1.59 1.15 2.77
N MET A 6 2.05 -0.09 2.83
CA MET A 6 1.45 -1.20 2.08
C MET A 6 0.40 -1.87 2.95
N ILE A 7 -0.83 -1.91 2.48
CA ILE A 7 -1.95 -2.52 3.18
C ILE A 7 -2.03 -3.96 2.71
N CYS A 8 -1.74 -4.87 3.62
CA CYS A 8 -1.63 -6.30 3.35
C CYS A 8 -2.72 -7.05 4.12
N GLY A 9 -3.21 -8.15 3.54
CA GLY A 9 -4.15 -9.03 4.22
C GLY A 9 -4.36 -10.33 3.45
N ASP A 10 -4.92 -11.32 4.13
CA ASP A 10 -5.31 -12.58 3.52
C ASP A 10 -6.79 -12.53 3.04
N GLU A 11 -7.34 -13.69 2.70
CA GLU A 11 -8.74 -13.84 2.25
C GLU A 11 -9.76 -13.23 3.24
N THR A 12 -9.45 -13.17 4.53
CA THR A 12 -10.35 -12.56 5.53
C THR A 12 -10.36 -11.03 5.45
N ALA A 13 -9.24 -10.43 5.06
CA ALA A 13 -9.15 -8.99 4.84
C ALA A 13 -9.84 -8.55 3.53
N GLU A 14 -10.04 -9.45 2.57
CA GLU A 14 -10.80 -9.16 1.35
C GLU A 14 -12.25 -8.80 1.64
N GLU A 15 -12.84 -9.36 2.72
CA GLU A 15 -14.19 -8.98 3.17
C GLU A 15 -14.29 -7.47 3.48
N HIS A 16 -13.16 -6.86 3.85
CA HIS A 16 -13.02 -5.44 4.19
C HIS A 16 -12.51 -4.58 3.04
N ALA A 17 -12.34 -5.13 1.83
CA ALA A 17 -11.78 -4.41 0.68
C ALA A 17 -12.56 -3.14 0.30
N TYR A 18 -13.85 -3.10 0.64
CA TYR A 18 -14.75 -1.99 0.31
C TYR A 18 -15.23 -1.18 1.52
N ASP A 19 -14.81 -1.54 2.74
CA ASP A 19 -15.23 -0.87 3.98
C ASP A 19 -14.66 0.57 4.08
N GLY A 20 -13.68 0.88 3.23
CA GLY A 20 -12.99 2.15 3.23
C GLY A 20 -12.08 2.31 4.45
N CYS A 21 -11.61 3.53 4.68
CA CYS A 21 -10.64 3.84 5.74
C CYS A 21 -11.27 4.56 6.95
N GLY A 22 -12.60 4.53 7.11
CA GLY A 22 -13.28 5.10 8.28
C GLY A 22 -12.98 6.59 8.53
N GLY A 23 -12.81 7.39 7.47
CA GLY A 23 -12.45 8.81 7.55
C GLY A 23 -10.97 9.10 7.83
N TRP A 24 -10.13 8.07 8.00
CA TRP A 24 -8.69 8.22 8.21
C TRP A 24 -8.04 8.98 7.03
N SER A 25 -8.36 8.62 5.79
CA SER A 25 -7.80 9.31 4.61
C SER A 25 -8.20 10.78 4.58
N GLU A 26 -9.45 11.11 4.92
CA GLU A 26 -9.92 12.50 4.97
C GLU A 26 -9.19 13.32 6.06
N ASP A 27 -8.88 12.72 7.22
CA ASP A 27 -8.04 13.36 8.24
C ASP A 27 -6.62 13.59 7.73
N MET A 28 -5.99 12.58 7.12
CA MET A 28 -4.62 12.70 6.61
C MET A 28 -4.52 13.70 5.46
N GLU A 29 -5.51 13.73 4.55
CA GLU A 29 -5.60 14.72 3.47
C GLU A 29 -5.73 16.13 4.02
N ARG A 30 -6.65 16.34 4.98
CA ARG A 30 -6.82 17.65 5.65
C ARG A 30 -5.53 18.11 6.34
N ARG A 31 -4.77 17.18 6.92
CA ARG A 31 -3.47 17.44 7.55
C ARG A 31 -2.33 17.59 6.55
N GLY A 32 -2.58 17.45 5.24
CA GLY A 32 -1.58 17.53 4.19
C GLY A 32 -0.56 16.41 4.23
N LYS A 33 -0.91 15.25 4.81
CA LYS A 33 -0.01 14.10 4.99
C LYS A 33 -0.03 13.12 3.82
N ILE A 34 -1.13 13.01 3.08
CA ILE A 34 -1.18 12.12 1.91
C ILE A 34 -0.53 12.79 0.69
N ARG A 35 0.26 12.00 -0.06
CA ARG A 35 0.84 12.35 -1.36
C ARG A 35 0.25 11.53 -2.50
N GLY A 36 -0.37 10.40 -2.17
CA GLY A 36 -1.05 9.51 -3.10
C GLY A 36 -1.48 8.23 -2.41
N GLY A 37 -2.28 7.41 -3.07
CA GLY A 37 -2.73 6.13 -2.54
C GLY A 37 -4.01 5.65 -3.20
N GLY A 38 -4.43 4.44 -2.82
CA GLY A 38 -5.67 3.84 -3.27
C GLY A 38 -5.82 2.40 -2.83
N GLY A 39 -7.07 1.95 -2.73
CA GLY A 39 -7.39 0.53 -2.66
C GLY A 39 -7.18 -0.13 -4.02
N LEU A 40 -6.75 -1.38 -4.00
CA LEU A 40 -6.58 -2.22 -5.18
C LEU A 40 -7.79 -3.13 -5.33
N ARG A 41 -8.07 -3.52 -6.57
CA ARG A 41 -9.04 -4.58 -6.85
C ARG A 41 -8.48 -5.94 -6.46
N PRO A 42 -9.33 -6.98 -6.34
CA PRO A 42 -8.88 -8.32 -5.99
C PRO A 42 -7.73 -8.81 -6.88
N PRO A 43 -6.80 -9.64 -6.34
CA PRO A 43 -5.65 -10.15 -7.09
C PRO A 43 -6.02 -10.90 -8.38
N THR A 44 -7.22 -11.47 -8.44
CA THR A 44 -7.75 -12.17 -9.62
C THR A 44 -8.01 -11.25 -10.82
N GLU A 45 -8.15 -9.94 -10.60
CA GLU A 45 -8.23 -8.93 -11.67
C GLU A 45 -6.85 -8.37 -12.08
N ALA A 46 -5.76 -8.81 -11.45
CA ALA A 46 -4.42 -8.34 -11.78
C ALA A 46 -3.89 -8.97 -13.09
N THR A 47 -2.99 -8.25 -13.75
CA THR A 47 -2.15 -8.79 -14.84
C THR A 47 -0.70 -8.44 -14.54
N THR A 48 0.17 -9.44 -14.52
CA THR A 48 1.60 -9.26 -14.29
C THR A 48 2.36 -9.27 -15.62
N ILE A 49 3.22 -8.26 -15.81
CA ILE A 49 4.10 -8.12 -16.98
C ILE A 49 5.57 -8.36 -16.58
N ARG A 50 6.32 -9.10 -17.41
CA ARG A 50 7.77 -9.26 -17.30
C ARG A 50 8.42 -9.07 -18.67
N VAL A 51 9.54 -8.36 -18.73
CA VAL A 51 10.34 -8.20 -19.95
C VAL A 51 11.69 -8.90 -19.74
N ARG A 52 12.03 -9.87 -20.59
CA ARG A 52 13.30 -10.61 -20.56
C ARG A 52 13.82 -10.79 -21.97
N ASP A 53 15.10 -10.48 -22.17
CA ASP A 53 15.77 -10.60 -23.48
C ASP A 53 15.01 -9.92 -24.65
N GLY A 54 14.30 -8.83 -24.35
CA GLY A 54 13.48 -8.09 -25.32
C GLY A 54 12.07 -8.65 -25.55
N GLU A 55 11.71 -9.76 -24.91
CA GLU A 55 10.37 -10.37 -25.01
C GLU A 55 9.46 -9.95 -23.86
N VAL A 56 8.19 -9.68 -24.18
CA VAL A 56 7.14 -9.33 -23.21
C VAL A 56 6.35 -10.58 -22.84
N LEU A 57 6.32 -10.92 -21.56
CA LEU A 57 5.53 -12.00 -21.00
C LEU A 57 4.43 -11.43 -20.11
N LEU A 58 3.17 -11.78 -20.41
CA LEU A 58 1.99 -11.44 -19.62
C LEU A 58 1.47 -12.68 -18.92
N THR A 59 1.13 -12.56 -17.64
CA THR A 59 0.48 -13.60 -16.85
C THR A 59 -0.70 -13.02 -16.10
N ASP A 60 -1.85 -13.70 -16.16
CA ASP A 60 -3.01 -13.33 -15.35
C ASP A 60 -2.71 -13.56 -13.86
N GLY A 61 -3.22 -12.68 -13.01
CA GLY A 61 -3.02 -12.71 -11.57
C GLY A 61 -1.81 -11.90 -11.07
N PRO A 62 -1.61 -11.92 -9.73
CA PRO A 62 -0.60 -11.11 -9.04
C PRO A 62 0.83 -11.58 -9.34
N PHE A 63 1.81 -10.79 -8.90
CA PHE A 63 3.23 -11.06 -9.15
C PHE A 63 3.72 -12.38 -8.53
N THR A 64 3.06 -12.81 -7.45
CA THR A 64 3.27 -14.08 -6.76
C THR A 64 1.96 -14.57 -6.17
N GLU A 65 1.79 -15.88 -6.11
CA GLU A 65 0.83 -16.47 -5.17
C GLU A 65 1.43 -16.31 -3.76
N ALA A 66 0.71 -15.60 -2.90
CA ALA A 66 1.10 -15.36 -1.52
C ALA A 66 -0.13 -15.50 -0.64
N LYS A 67 0.10 -15.93 0.60
CA LYS A 67 -0.95 -16.05 1.61
C LYS A 67 -1.58 -14.70 1.94
N GLU A 68 -0.76 -13.64 1.96
CA GLU A 68 -1.20 -12.26 2.11
C GLU A 68 -0.97 -11.52 0.79
N GLN A 69 -1.94 -10.71 0.41
CA GLN A 69 -1.96 -9.91 -0.82
C GLN A 69 -1.97 -8.43 -0.47
N ILE A 70 -1.50 -7.59 -1.39
CA ILE A 70 -1.55 -6.15 -1.24
C ILE A 70 -2.94 -5.67 -1.67
N GLY A 71 -3.74 -5.22 -0.72
CA GLY A 71 -5.08 -4.68 -0.95
C GLY A 71 -5.11 -3.18 -1.19
N GLY A 72 -4.01 -2.47 -0.94
CA GLY A 72 -3.94 -1.03 -1.10
C GLY A 72 -2.61 -0.44 -0.71
N PHE A 73 -2.44 0.85 -0.97
CA PHE A 73 -1.27 1.59 -0.50
C PHE A 73 -1.59 3.05 -0.22
N VAL A 74 -0.78 3.67 0.64
CA VAL A 74 -0.80 5.11 0.90
C VAL A 74 0.63 5.63 0.92
N ILE A 75 0.88 6.76 0.27
CA ILE A 75 2.13 7.50 0.36
C ILE A 75 1.91 8.65 1.34
N LEU A 76 2.61 8.60 2.47
CA LEU A 76 2.61 9.64 3.49
C LEU A 76 3.84 10.53 3.40
N ASP A 77 3.68 11.81 3.71
CA ASP A 77 4.78 12.74 4.00
C ASP A 77 4.83 13.04 5.50
N CYS A 78 5.82 12.45 6.15
CA CYS A 78 6.02 12.50 7.59
C CYS A 78 7.34 13.18 7.94
N ALA A 79 7.45 13.68 9.17
CA ALA A 79 8.69 14.22 9.71
C ALA A 79 9.77 13.12 9.79
N ASP A 80 9.38 11.93 10.23
CA ASP A 80 10.24 10.78 10.47
C ASP A 80 9.43 9.46 10.45
N LEU A 81 10.11 8.34 10.74
CA LEU A 81 9.53 7.00 10.76
C LEU A 81 8.54 6.83 11.91
N ASP A 82 8.79 7.48 13.05
CA ASP A 82 7.92 7.35 14.22
C ASP A 82 6.55 7.97 13.96
N GLU A 83 6.50 9.14 13.29
CA GLU A 83 5.23 9.72 12.84
C GLU A 83 4.54 8.78 11.83
N ALA A 84 5.27 8.21 10.86
CA ALA A 84 4.67 7.28 9.90
C ALA A 84 4.07 6.04 10.58
N LEU A 85 4.75 5.48 11.58
CA LEU A 85 4.27 4.33 12.35
C LEU A 85 3.04 4.68 13.21
N ASP A 86 3.01 5.84 13.87
CA ASP A 86 1.81 6.28 14.63
C ASP A 86 0.60 6.46 13.71
N LEU A 87 0.79 7.05 12.53
CA LEU A 87 -0.29 7.23 11.56
C LEU A 87 -0.77 5.88 10.98
N ALA A 88 0.16 4.98 10.68
CA ALA A 88 -0.16 3.63 10.19
C ALA A 88 -0.94 2.81 11.23
N ALA A 89 -0.55 2.87 12.50
CA ALA A 89 -1.22 2.15 13.59
C ALA A 89 -2.69 2.59 13.79
N ARG A 90 -3.06 3.78 13.32
CA ARG A 90 -4.43 4.32 13.38
C ARG A 90 -5.27 3.99 12.15
N HIS A 91 -4.66 3.47 11.09
CA HIS A 91 -5.39 3.09 9.89
C HIS A 91 -6.25 1.84 10.17
N PRO A 92 -7.54 1.79 9.79
CA PRO A 92 -8.41 0.66 10.13
C PRO A 92 -7.88 -0.71 9.68
N ALA A 93 -7.23 -0.77 8.51
CA ALA A 93 -6.63 -2.02 8.02
C ALA A 93 -5.56 -2.63 8.95
N ALA A 94 -4.98 -1.87 9.88
CA ALA A 94 -4.10 -2.43 10.89
C ALA A 94 -4.81 -3.38 11.87
N THR A 95 -6.16 -3.37 11.95
CA THR A 95 -6.92 -4.23 12.88
C THR A 95 -7.38 -5.55 12.28
N TYR A 96 -7.43 -5.66 10.95
CA TYR A 96 -7.91 -6.86 10.23
C TYR A 96 -6.91 -7.40 9.20
N GLY A 97 -5.76 -6.74 9.05
CA GLY A 97 -4.65 -7.19 8.23
C GLY A 97 -3.33 -6.71 8.82
N SER A 98 -2.40 -6.32 7.97
CA SER A 98 -1.13 -5.73 8.37
C SER A 98 -0.80 -4.50 7.51
N ILE A 99 0.02 -3.60 8.06
CA ILE A 99 0.55 -2.46 7.31
C ILE A 99 2.06 -2.47 7.40
N GLU A 100 2.71 -2.64 6.26
CA GLU A 100 4.16 -2.50 6.14
C GLU A 100 4.51 -1.04 5.83
N VAL A 101 5.25 -0.39 6.73
CA VAL A 101 5.70 0.99 6.59
C VAL A 101 7.14 1.01 6.07
N ARG A 102 7.36 1.61 4.89
CA ARG A 102 8.68 1.70 4.26
C ARG A 102 9.06 3.13 3.92
N PRO A 103 10.26 3.59 4.28
CA PRO A 103 10.81 4.82 3.71
C PRO A 103 10.91 4.69 2.18
N MET A 104 10.54 5.75 1.48
CA MET A 104 10.78 5.88 0.03
C MET A 104 12.15 6.52 -0.21
N LEU A 105 12.78 6.14 -1.32
CA LEU A 105 14.03 6.79 -1.75
C LEU A 105 13.78 8.27 -2.03
N GLY A 106 14.62 9.13 -1.45
CA GLY A 106 14.63 10.56 -1.68
C GLY A 106 15.72 10.99 -2.65
N PRO A 107 15.74 12.27 -3.09
CA PRO A 107 16.83 12.83 -3.90
C PRO A 107 18.22 12.60 -3.29
N GLU A 108 18.32 12.58 -1.96
CA GLU A 108 19.54 12.33 -1.19
C GLU A 108 20.15 10.94 -1.38
N ASP A 109 19.35 9.93 -1.76
CA ASP A 109 19.81 8.55 -1.94
C ASP A 109 20.51 8.33 -3.30
N PHE A 110 20.40 9.30 -4.21
CA PHE A 110 20.95 9.24 -5.57
C PHE A 110 22.03 10.31 -5.84
N ALA A 111 22.42 11.05 -4.80
CA ALA A 111 23.43 12.11 -4.87
C ALA A 111 24.86 11.59 -4.75
#